data_AF-A0A4R6M2W6-F1
#
_entry.id   AF-A0A4R6M2W6-F1
#
_cell.length_a   1.000
_cell.length_b   1.000
_cell.length_c   1.000
_cell.angle_alpha   90.00
_cell.angle_beta   90.00
_cell.angle_gamma   90.00
#
_symmetry.space_group_name_H-M   'P 1'
#
loop_
_entity.id
_entity.type
_entity.pdbx_description
1 polymer ?
#
loop_
_entity_poly.entity_id
_entity_poly.type
_entity_poly.pdbx_seq_one_letter_code
_entity_poly.pdbx_strand_id
1 'polypeptide(L)'
;MEKNTNIQVQEVEILYEKIEQASDKYLQKTQDLSDNIQKISGLANDMGNIYLESKRLDNENLKLKNELTTILSEFKLKQSIINNVFAERSQIIDKHFEIIDKGLKENNEKLILEGLKGVSDFVSKNPLENFDLFNKVLTDKNTPLELDF
;
A
#
# COMPACT_ATOMS: atom_id res chain seq x y z
N MET A 1 -16.17 93.50 -14.48
CA MET A 1 -16.75 92.33 -15.18
C MET A 1 -15.84 91.11 -15.19
N GLU A 2 -14.52 91.22 -14.94
CA GLU A 2 -13.60 90.07 -14.95
C GLU A 2 -13.68 89.12 -13.74
N LYS A 3 -14.12 89.59 -12.56
CA LYS A 3 -14.20 88.74 -11.36
C LYS A 3 -15.25 87.63 -11.45
N ASN A 4 -16.34 87.83 -12.21
CA ASN A 4 -17.45 86.87 -12.27
C ASN A 4 -17.14 85.70 -13.22
N THR A 5 -16.38 85.96 -14.29
CA THR A 5 -15.90 84.95 -15.23
C THR A 5 -14.85 84.04 -14.59
N ASN A 6 -14.00 84.58 -13.70
CA ASN A 6 -12.95 83.82 -13.02
C ASN A 6 -13.51 82.84 -11.97
N ILE A 7 -14.63 83.19 -11.33
CA ILE A 7 -15.34 82.33 -10.36
C ILE A 7 -16.00 81.14 -11.08
N GLN A 8 -16.63 81.37 -12.25
CA GLN A 8 -17.24 80.29 -13.03
C GLN A 8 -16.22 79.30 -13.61
N VAL A 9 -15.02 79.75 -13.98
CA VAL A 9 -13.93 78.88 -14.46
C VAL A 9 -13.41 77.97 -13.34
N GLN A 10 -13.25 78.49 -12.11
CA GLN A 10 -12.85 77.68 -10.95
C GLN A 10 -13.88 76.62 -10.58
N GLU A 11 -15.18 76.93 -10.64
CA GLU A 11 -16.23 75.94 -10.35
C GLU A 11 -16.25 74.80 -11.37
N VAL A 12 -15.98 75.11 -12.64
CA VAL A 12 -15.89 74.12 -13.72
C VAL A 12 -14.66 73.21 -13.54
N GLU A 13 -13.51 73.77 -13.17
CA GLU A 13 -12.28 73.01 -12.90
C GLU A 13 -12.46 72.04 -11.70
N ILE A 14 -13.10 72.50 -10.62
CA ILE A 14 -13.47 71.67 -9.46
C ILE A 14 -14.46 70.55 -9.85
N LEU A 15 -15.38 70.83 -10.77
CA LEU A 15 -16.32 69.83 -11.30
C LEU A 15 -15.61 68.76 -12.14
N TYR A 16 -14.67 69.15 -13.00
CA TYR A 16 -13.85 68.21 -13.77
C TYR A 16 -13.00 67.32 -12.87
N GLU A 17 -12.34 67.90 -11.86
CA GLU A 17 -11.50 67.15 -10.92
C GLU A 17 -12.31 66.11 -10.12
N LYS A 18 -13.54 66.46 -9.70
CA LYS A 18 -14.46 65.51 -9.05
C LYS A 18 -14.92 64.38 -9.97
N ILE A 19 -15.13 64.66 -11.26
CA ILE A 19 -15.51 63.66 -12.26
C ILE A 19 -14.33 62.70 -12.51
N GLU A 20 -13.11 63.22 -12.61
CA GLU A 20 -11.88 62.43 -12.79
C GLU A 20 -11.64 61.51 -11.57
N GLN A 21 -11.71 62.07 -10.35
CA GLN A 21 -11.61 61.28 -9.11
C GLN A 21 -12.70 60.21 -9.00
N ALA A 22 -13.93 60.51 -9.44
CA ALA A 22 -15.00 59.54 -9.47
C ALA A 22 -14.69 58.42 -10.49
N SER A 23 -14.25 58.77 -11.70
CA SER A 23 -13.86 57.83 -12.75
C SER A 23 -12.74 56.89 -12.29
N ASP A 24 -11.69 57.43 -11.67
CA ASP A 24 -10.57 56.65 -11.14
C ASP A 24 -11.01 55.69 -10.03
N LYS A 25 -11.89 56.15 -9.15
CA LYS A 25 -12.46 55.31 -8.09
C LYS A 25 -13.31 54.16 -8.66
N TYR A 26 -14.06 54.39 -9.74
CA TYR A 26 -14.79 53.32 -10.43
C TYR A 26 -13.83 52.36 -11.12
N LEU A 27 -12.79 52.85 -11.78
CA LEU A 27 -11.78 52.03 -12.44
C LEU A 27 -11.05 51.13 -11.43
N GLN A 28 -10.59 51.69 -10.31
CA GLN A 28 -9.96 50.93 -9.23
C GLN A 28 -10.89 49.84 -8.68
N LYS A 29 -12.16 50.17 -8.43
CA LYS A 29 -13.15 49.19 -7.95
C LYS A 29 -13.39 48.06 -8.96
N THR A 30 -13.33 48.34 -10.27
CA THR A 30 -13.44 47.30 -11.30
C THR A 30 -12.18 46.44 -11.40
N GLN A 31 -10.99 47.01 -11.18
CA GLN A 31 -9.73 46.27 -11.11
C GLN A 31 -9.70 45.35 -9.89
N ASP A 32 -10.06 45.86 -8.71
CA ASP A 32 -10.15 45.07 -7.47
C ASP A 32 -11.14 43.90 -7.61
N LEU A 33 -12.28 44.12 -8.28
CA LEU A 33 -13.25 43.08 -8.56
C LEU A 33 -12.70 42.02 -9.51
N SER A 34 -11.97 42.44 -10.55
CA SER A 34 -11.31 41.53 -11.50
C SER A 34 -10.27 40.66 -10.80
N ASP A 35 -9.39 41.25 -9.98
CA ASP A 35 -8.35 40.55 -9.23
C ASP A 35 -8.94 39.54 -8.23
N ASN A 36 -10.05 39.90 -7.58
CA ASN A 36 -10.75 38.99 -6.67
C ASN A 36 -11.43 37.82 -7.40
N ILE A 37 -12.03 38.07 -8.57
CA ILE A 37 -12.61 37.00 -9.41
C ILE A 37 -11.50 36.05 -9.89
N GLN A 38 -10.34 36.57 -10.30
CA GLN A 38 -9.20 35.74 -10.71
C GLN A 38 -8.68 34.89 -9.55
N LYS A 39 -8.56 35.44 -8.34
CA LYS A 39 -8.17 34.69 -7.13
C LYS A 39 -9.18 33.60 -6.79
N ILE A 40 -10.48 33.88 -6.83
CA ILE A 40 -11.52 32.90 -6.54
C ILE A 40 -11.53 31.77 -7.59
N SER A 41 -11.34 32.12 -8.87
CA SER A 41 -11.19 31.14 -9.95
C SER A 41 -9.97 30.25 -9.73
N GLY A 42 -8.82 30.83 -9.35
CA GLY A 42 -7.62 30.09 -8.96
C GLY A 42 -7.89 29.10 -7.82
N LEU A 43 -8.51 29.57 -6.75
CA LEU A 43 -8.87 28.72 -5.59
C LEU A 43 -9.83 27.59 -5.97
N ALA A 44 -10.81 27.85 -6.84
CA ALA A 44 -11.75 26.82 -7.29
C ALA A 44 -11.05 25.73 -8.11
N ASN A 45 -10.12 26.11 -8.98
CA ASN A 45 -9.29 25.16 -9.73
C ASN A 45 -8.39 24.35 -8.80
N ASP A 46 -7.75 25.00 -7.84
CA ASP A 46 -6.90 24.32 -6.84
C ASP A 46 -7.70 23.34 -6.00
N MET A 47 -8.90 23.71 -5.55
CA MET A 47 -9.81 22.80 -4.83
C MET A 47 -10.24 21.61 -5.69
N GLY A 48 -10.54 21.84 -6.97
CA GLY A 48 -10.85 20.77 -7.92
C GLY A 48 -9.69 19.80 -8.08
N ASN A 49 -8.47 20.33 -8.24
CA ASN A 49 -7.25 19.55 -8.35
C ASN A 49 -6.98 18.74 -7.06
N ILE A 50 -7.13 19.36 -5.88
CA ILE A 50 -6.98 18.69 -4.59
C ILE A 50 -7.99 17.53 -4.43
N TYR A 51 -9.25 17.73 -4.84
CA TYR A 51 -10.26 16.67 -4.79
C TYR A 51 -9.92 15.50 -5.71
N LEU A 52 -9.53 15.78 -6.96
CA LEU A 52 -9.12 14.75 -7.91
C LEU A 52 -7.91 13.97 -7.41
N GLU A 53 -6.92 14.68 -6.87
CA GLU A 53 -5.72 14.07 -6.30
C GLU A 53 -6.04 13.24 -5.06
N SER A 54 -6.93 13.72 -4.18
CA SER A 54 -7.41 12.94 -3.03
C SER A 54 -8.07 11.64 -3.48
N LYS A 55 -8.89 11.66 -4.53
CA LYS A 55 -9.52 10.43 -5.06
C LYS A 55 -8.51 9.48 -5.71
N ARG A 56 -7.48 10.02 -6.36
CA ARG A 56 -6.37 9.22 -6.88
C ARG A 56 -5.62 8.53 -5.74
N LEU A 57 -5.26 9.27 -4.70
CA LEU A 57 -4.58 8.75 -3.51
C LEU A 57 -5.43 7.71 -2.76
N ASP A 58 -6.74 7.90 -2.65
CA ASP A 58 -7.64 6.90 -2.06
C ASP A 58 -7.60 5.58 -2.84
N ASN A 59 -7.61 5.66 -4.17
CA ASN A 59 -7.55 4.49 -5.04
C ASN A 59 -6.19 3.77 -4.94
N GLU A 60 -5.10 4.52 -4.93
CA GLU A 60 -3.74 3.99 -4.73
C GLU A 60 -3.60 3.32 -3.36
N ASN A 61 -4.12 3.94 -2.30
CA ASN A 61 -4.15 3.34 -0.97
C ASN A 61 -4.93 2.02 -0.93
N LEU A 62 -6.07 1.93 -1.63
CA LEU A 62 -6.84 0.70 -1.73
C LEU A 62 -6.07 -0.40 -2.49
N LYS A 63 -5.39 -0.05 -3.58
CA LYS A 63 -4.53 -0.98 -4.33
C LYS A 63 -3.40 -1.52 -3.45
N LEU A 64 -2.68 -0.63 -2.77
CA LEU A 64 -1.59 -1.01 -1.86
C LEU A 64 -2.08 -1.92 -0.71
N LYS A 65 -3.26 -1.62 -0.14
CA LYS A 65 -3.86 -2.48 0.89
C LYS A 65 -4.19 -3.88 0.36
N ASN A 66 -4.72 -3.97 -0.86
CA ASN A 66 -5.03 -5.25 -1.48
C ASN A 66 -3.73 -6.05 -1.77
N GLU A 67 -2.71 -5.41 -2.34
CA GLU A 67 -1.41 -6.02 -2.58
C GLU A 67 -0.77 -6.53 -1.29
N LEU A 68 -0.77 -5.72 -0.23
CA LEU A 68 -0.26 -6.12 1.07
C LEU A 68 -1.01 -7.31 1.64
N THR A 69 -2.34 -7.35 1.48
CA THR A 69 -3.17 -8.48 1.92
C THR A 69 -2.80 -9.76 1.19
N THR A 70 -2.59 -9.69 -0.13
CA THR A 70 -2.14 -10.83 -0.93
C THR A 70 -0.78 -11.33 -0.47
N ILE A 71 0.20 -10.42 -0.32
CA ILE A 71 1.55 -10.76 0.16
C ILE A 71 1.50 -11.43 1.54
N LEU A 72 0.72 -10.89 2.47
CA LEU A 72 0.58 -11.47 3.81
C LEU A 72 -0.08 -12.85 3.77
N SER A 73 -1.06 -13.06 2.89
CA SER A 73 -1.71 -14.36 2.73
C SER A 73 -0.72 -15.40 2.19
N GLU A 74 0.02 -15.06 1.14
CA GLU A 74 1.05 -15.95 0.57
C GLU A 74 2.16 -16.26 1.58
N PHE A 75 2.62 -15.25 2.32
CA PHE A 75 3.62 -15.43 3.36
C PHE A 75 3.13 -16.40 4.44
N LYS A 76 1.91 -16.21 4.96
CA LYS A 76 1.32 -17.09 5.97
C LYS A 76 1.17 -18.52 5.47
N LEU A 77 0.76 -18.71 4.22
CA LEU A 77 0.65 -20.03 3.61
C LEU A 77 2.02 -20.72 3.55
N LYS A 78 3.03 -20.04 2.99
CA LYS A 78 4.41 -20.57 2.90
C LYS A 78 4.99 -20.87 4.29
N GLN A 79 4.80 -19.97 5.25
CA GLN A 79 5.22 -20.18 6.63
C GLN A 79 4.55 -21.40 7.25
N SER A 80 3.24 -21.59 7.04
CA SER A 80 2.52 -22.77 7.54
C SER A 80 3.04 -24.06 6.93
N ILE A 81 3.33 -24.08 5.63
CA ILE A 81 3.89 -25.25 4.94
C ILE A 81 5.24 -25.62 5.55
N ILE A 82 6.14 -24.64 5.70
CA ILE A 82 7.46 -24.85 6.31
C ILE A 82 7.30 -25.42 7.71
N ASN A 83 6.48 -24.80 8.56
CA ASN A 83 6.27 -25.26 9.93
C ASN A 83 5.74 -26.70 9.98
N ASN A 84 4.79 -27.05 9.11
CA ASN A 84 4.23 -28.40 9.06
C ASN A 84 5.27 -29.44 8.63
N VAL A 85 6.04 -29.14 7.58
CA VAL A 85 7.14 -30.00 7.11
C VAL A 85 8.13 -30.25 8.24
N PHE A 86 8.60 -29.21 8.94
CA PHE A 86 9.56 -29.40 10.03
C PHE A 86 8.96 -30.10 11.25
N ALA A 87 7.66 -29.89 11.54
CA ALA A 87 6.97 -30.58 12.63
C ALA A 87 6.84 -32.08 12.36
N GLU A 88 6.39 -32.47 11.17
CA GLU A 88 6.31 -33.88 10.75
C GLU A 88 7.70 -34.53 10.79
N ARG A 89 8.71 -33.79 10.34
CA ARG A 89 10.10 -34.26 10.39
C ARG A 89 10.58 -34.55 11.80
N SER A 90 10.28 -33.67 12.76
CA SER A 90 10.61 -33.91 14.17
C SER A 90 9.93 -35.18 14.69
N GLN A 91 8.64 -35.36 14.38
CA GLN A 91 7.88 -36.53 14.83
C GLN A 91 8.47 -37.84 14.29
N ILE A 92 8.86 -37.88 13.00
CA ILE A 92 9.47 -39.08 12.40
C ILE A 92 10.81 -39.39 13.06
N ILE A 93 11.64 -38.38 13.31
CA ILE A 93 12.92 -38.55 14.00
C ILE A 93 12.70 -39.08 15.43
N ASP A 94 11.75 -38.51 16.17
CA ASP A 94 11.40 -38.94 17.52
C ASP A 94 10.95 -40.41 17.53
N LYS A 95 10.16 -40.83 16.53
CA LYS A 95 9.76 -42.24 16.36
C LYS A 95 10.94 -43.17 16.10
N HIS A 96 11.95 -42.75 15.35
CA HIS A 96 13.16 -43.54 15.19
C HIS A 96 13.99 -43.62 16.48
N PHE A 97 14.02 -42.56 17.30
CA PHE A 97 14.63 -42.63 18.63
C PHE A 97 13.87 -43.57 19.58
N GLU A 98 12.54 -43.62 19.53
CA GLU A 98 11.74 -44.61 20.28
C GLU A 98 12.14 -46.06 19.90
N ILE A 99 12.44 -46.32 18.62
CA ILE A 99 12.92 -47.63 18.14
C ILE A 99 14.32 -47.94 18.70
N ILE A 100 15.23 -46.96 18.70
CA ILE A 100 16.57 -47.11 19.28
C ILE A 100 16.48 -47.44 20.77
N ASP A 101 15.68 -46.68 21.52
CA ASP A 101 15.46 -46.91 22.95
C ASP A 101 14.90 -48.30 23.24
N LYS A 102 13.97 -48.77 22.39
CA LYS A 102 13.45 -50.14 22.48
C LYS A 102 14.55 -51.17 22.21
N GLY A 103 15.36 -50.97 21.18
CA GLY A 103 16.49 -51.83 20.87
C GLY A 103 17.51 -51.92 22.00
N LEU A 104 17.81 -50.81 22.67
CA LEU A 104 18.68 -50.77 23.85
C LEU A 104 18.09 -51.54 25.03
N LYS A 105 16.79 -51.37 25.32
CA LYS A 105 16.10 -52.10 26.41
C LYS A 105 16.03 -53.60 26.19
N GLU A 106 15.85 -54.02 24.93
CA GLU A 106 15.75 -55.43 24.54
C GLU A 106 17.11 -56.07 24.22
N ASN A 107 18.20 -55.31 24.30
CA ASN A 107 19.54 -55.70 23.86
C ASN A 107 19.55 -56.25 22.41
N ASN A 108 18.75 -55.61 21.54
CA ASN A 108 18.51 -56.00 20.17
C ASN A 108 19.25 -55.06 19.20
N GLU A 109 20.45 -55.45 18.79
CA GLU A 109 21.32 -54.68 17.89
C GLU A 109 20.65 -54.35 16.56
N LYS A 110 19.79 -55.24 16.05
CA LYS A 110 19.08 -55.01 14.78
C LYS A 110 18.13 -53.82 14.88
N LEU A 111 17.36 -53.71 15.97
CA LEU A 111 16.47 -52.57 16.19
C LEU A 111 17.25 -51.26 16.35
N ILE A 112 18.38 -51.30 17.04
CA ILE A 112 19.26 -50.13 17.19
C ILE A 112 19.73 -49.66 15.81
N LEU A 113 20.23 -50.58 14.98
CA LEU A 113 20.70 -50.27 13.62
C LEU A 113 19.58 -49.76 12.71
N GLU A 114 18.38 -50.34 12.78
CA GLU A 114 17.21 -49.89 12.01
C GLU A 114 16.80 -48.46 12.40
N GLY A 115 16.76 -48.15 13.69
CA GLY A 115 16.47 -46.81 14.17
C GLY A 115 17.52 -45.79 13.74
N LEU A 116 18.81 -46.11 13.89
CA LEU A 116 19.91 -45.24 13.47
C LEU A 116 19.89 -44.98 11.95
N LYS A 117 19.62 -46.02 11.16
CA LYS A 117 19.47 -45.88 9.71
C LYS A 117 18.30 -44.98 9.36
N GLY A 118 17.15 -45.15 10.01
CA GLY A 118 15.98 -44.31 9.82
C GLY A 118 16.25 -42.83 10.11
N VAL A 119 16.91 -42.51 11.23
CA VAL A 119 17.34 -41.14 11.54
C VAL A 119 18.28 -40.59 10.45
N SER A 120 19.29 -41.36 10.07
CA SER A 120 20.27 -40.96 9.04
C SER A 120 19.61 -40.68 7.67
N ASP A 121 18.75 -41.60 7.22
CA ASP A 121 18.04 -41.49 5.94
C ASP A 121 17.12 -40.27 5.91
N PHE A 122 16.59 -39.88 7.06
CA PHE A 122 15.67 -38.77 7.15
C PHE A 122 16.38 -37.42 7.30
N VAL A 123 17.40 -37.32 8.15
CA VAL A 123 18.20 -36.10 8.36
C VAL A 123 19.01 -35.72 7.12
N SER A 124 19.43 -36.70 6.32
CA SER A 124 20.19 -36.46 5.07
C SER A 124 19.35 -35.88 3.92
N LYS A 125 18.02 -36.01 3.96
CA LYS A 125 17.12 -35.47 2.93
C LYS A 125 16.82 -34.00 3.16
N ASN A 126 16.76 -33.22 2.08
CA ASN A 126 16.38 -31.81 2.15
C ASN A 126 14.89 -31.69 2.56
N PRO A 127 14.57 -31.01 3.68
CA PRO A 127 13.18 -30.84 4.13
C PRO A 127 12.30 -30.12 3.09
N LEU A 128 12.89 -29.29 2.24
CA LEU A 128 12.17 -28.44 1.29
C LEU A 128 12.25 -28.94 -0.15
N GLU A 129 12.70 -30.18 -0.38
CA GLU A 129 12.84 -30.75 -1.74
C GLU A 129 11.53 -30.70 -2.54
N ASN A 130 10.40 -30.94 -1.87
CA ASN A 130 9.06 -30.88 -2.47
C ASN A 130 8.32 -29.55 -2.20
N PHE A 131 9.01 -28.52 -1.69
CA PHE A 131 8.35 -27.27 -1.28
C PHE A 131 7.63 -26.59 -2.44
N ASP A 132 8.24 -26.56 -3.63
CA ASP A 132 7.62 -25.97 -4.82
C ASP A 132 6.39 -26.74 -5.26
N LEU A 133 6.40 -28.08 -5.17
CA LEU A 133 5.24 -28.92 -5.47
C LEU A 133 4.09 -28.63 -4.51
N PHE A 134 4.38 -28.58 -3.19
CA PHE A 134 3.39 -28.24 -2.17
C PHE A 134 2.84 -26.82 -2.35
N ASN A 135 3.70 -25.84 -2.62
CA ASN A 135 3.29 -24.47 -2.87
C ASN A 135 2.39 -24.40 -4.11
N LYS A 136 2.71 -25.12 -5.19
CA LYS A 136 1.92 -25.15 -6.42
C LYS A 136 0.54 -25.78 -6.21
N VAL A 137 0.47 -26.93 -5.54
CA VAL A 137 -0.78 -27.58 -5.15
C VAL A 137 -1.67 -26.68 -4.29
N LEU A 138 -1.09 -25.97 -3.32
CA LEU A 138 -1.85 -25.19 -2.35
C LEU A 138 -2.28 -23.81 -2.89
N THR A 139 -1.55 -23.30 -3.90
CA THR A 139 -1.88 -22.04 -4.58
C THR A 139 -2.79 -22.25 -5.79
N ASP A 140 -2.70 -23.40 -6.46
CA ASP A 140 -3.49 -23.72 -7.66
C ASP A 140 -4.68 -24.63 -7.32
N LYS A 141 -5.87 -24.04 -7.21
CA LYS A 141 -7.12 -24.74 -6.88
C LYS A 141 -7.55 -25.80 -7.91
N ASN A 142 -6.92 -25.83 -9.09
CA ASN A 142 -7.30 -26.72 -10.19
C ASN A 142 -6.29 -27.86 -10.42
N THR A 143 -5.21 -27.96 -9.65
CA THR A 143 -4.26 -29.08 -9.79
C THR A 143 -4.66 -30.21 -8.85
N PRO A 144 -5.09 -31.39 -9.36
CA PRO A 144 -5.35 -32.56 -8.54
C PRO A 144 -4.06 -33.02 -7.87
N LEU A 145 -4.16 -33.41 -6.59
CA LEU A 145 -3.05 -34.01 -5.87
C LEU A 145 -2.84 -35.44 -6.38
N GLU A 146 -1.92 -35.63 -7.32
CA GLU A 146 -1.48 -36.98 -7.70
C GLU A 146 -0.56 -37.53 -6.60
N LEU A 147 -1.15 -38.32 -5.70
CA LEU A 147 -0.42 -39.08 -4.70
C LEU A 147 -0.06 -40.44 -5.30
N ASP A 148 1.18 -40.58 -5.78
CA ASP A 148 1.74 -41.88 -6.12
C ASP A 148 2.17 -42.55 -4.82
N PHE A 149 1.32 -43.46 -4.31
CA PHE A 149 1.60 -44.29 -3.13
C PHE A 149 2.30 -45.58 -3.53
#